data_AF-A0A0P4UQF2-F1
#
_entry.id   AF-A0A0P4UQF2-F1
#
_cell.length_a   1.000
_cell.length_b   1.000
_cell.length_c   1.000
_cell.angle_alpha   90.00
_cell.angle_beta   90.00
_cell.angle_gamma   90.00
#
_symmetry.space_group_name_H-M   'P 1'
#
loop_
_entity.id
_entity.type
_entity.pdbx_description
1 polymer ?
#
loop_
_entity_poly.entity_id
_entity_poly.type
_entity_poly.pdbx_seq_one_letter_code
_entity_poly.pdbx_strand_id
1 'polypeptide(L)' 'MTNPNAFILRAEQIAADQQSFSHPWNSNSELSGTQLGRKVGLQRTGVNFIRVPPGKESFIYHSHHAND' A
#
# COMPACT_ATOMS: atom_id res chain seq x y z
N MET A 1 19.85 12.33 -18.86
CA MET A 1 19.95 10.86 -18.85
C MET A 1 19.01 10.33 -17.79
N THR A 2 18.10 9.41 -18.12
CA THR A 2 17.19 8.79 -17.16
C THR A 2 17.97 7.86 -16.23
N ASN A 3 17.81 8.00 -14.92
CA ASN A 3 18.42 7.12 -13.94
C ASN A 3 17.90 5.68 -14.16
N PRO A 4 18.75 4.69 -14.50
CA PRO A 4 18.31 3.32 -14.79
C PRO A 4 17.63 2.64 -13.59
N ASN A 5 17.84 3.16 -12.37
CA ASN A 5 17.27 2.60 -11.15
C ASN A 5 16.01 3.33 -10.66
N ALA A 6 15.43 4.23 -11.47
CA ALA A 6 14.26 5.02 -11.07
C ALA A 6 13.02 4.18 -10.69
N PHE A 7 12.96 2.93 -11.13
CA PHE A 7 11.81 2.03 -10.91
C PHE A 7 12.11 0.87 -9.94
N ILE A 8 13.28 0.89 -9.28
CA ILE A 8 13.66 -0.13 -8.29
C ILE A 8 13.58 0.48 -6.90
N LEU A 9 12.77 -0.12 -6.03
CA LEU A 9 12.73 0.21 -4.61
C LEU A 9 13.52 -0.84 -3.82
N ARG A 10 14.55 -0.38 -3.11
CA ARG A 10 15.31 -1.22 -2.16
C ARG A 10 14.56 -1.31 -0.83
N ALA A 11 14.86 -2.37 -0.06
CA ALA A 11 14.23 -2.63 1.23
C ALA A 11 14.30 -1.43 2.19
N GLU A 12 15.43 -0.73 2.26
CA GLU A 12 15.59 0.46 3.09
C GLU A 12 14.66 1.61 2.68
N GLN A 13 14.45 1.82 1.38
CA GLN A 13 13.54 2.85 0.86
C GLN A 13 12.10 2.48 1.17
N ILE A 14 11.74 1.20 1.01
CA ILE A 14 10.41 0.70 1.37
C ILE A 14 10.15 0.91 2.86
N ALA A 15 11.10 0.60 3.73
CA ALA A 15 10.96 0.78 5.17
C ALA A 15 10.87 2.26 5.59
N ALA A 16 11.67 3.14 4.98
CA ALA A 16 11.68 4.57 5.28
C ALA A 16 10.38 5.29 4.87
N ASP A 17 9.69 4.79 3.84
CA ASP A 17 8.45 5.37 3.31
C ASP A 17 7.16 4.74 3.89
N GLN A 18 7.27 3.97 4.97
CA GLN A 18 6.09 3.36 5.59
C GLN A 18 5.13 4.41 6.16
N GLN A 19 3.84 4.20 5.92
CA GLN A 19 2.76 5.00 6.47
C GLN A 19 1.72 4.10 7.13
N SER A 20 1.10 4.61 8.19
CA SER A 20 -0.03 3.94 8.84
C SER A 20 -1.35 4.38 8.24
N PHE A 21 -2.32 3.48 8.26
CA PHE A 21 -3.68 3.71 7.80
C PHE A 21 -4.69 2.97 8.68
N SER A 22 -5.82 3.63 8.94
CA SER A 22 -7.01 3.04 9.56
C SER A 22 -8.25 3.51 8.81
N HIS A 23 -9.10 2.57 8.39
CA HIS A 23 -10.33 2.91 7.69
C HIS A 23 -11.35 3.55 8.65
N PRO A 24 -11.95 4.71 8.33
CA PRO A 24 -12.81 5.45 9.27
C PRO A 24 -14.09 4.71 9.67
N TRP A 25 -14.53 3.71 8.90
CA TRP A 25 -15.73 2.92 9.19
C TRP A 25 -15.46 1.54 9.80
N ASN A 26 -14.19 1.21 10.09
CA ASN A 26 -13.83 0.00 10.80
C ASN A 26 -12.81 0.33 11.90
N SER A 27 -13.24 0.36 13.16
CA SER A 27 -12.36 0.64 14.29
C SER A 27 -11.25 -0.41 14.51
N ASN A 28 -11.40 -1.61 13.95
CA ASN A 28 -10.37 -2.66 13.96
C ASN A 28 -9.41 -2.55 12.76
N SER A 29 -9.68 -1.65 11.80
CA SER A 29 -8.79 -1.45 10.66
C SER A 29 -7.52 -0.72 11.12
N GLU A 30 -6.39 -1.39 10.96
CA GLU A 30 -5.08 -0.81 11.22
C GLU A 30 -4.03 -1.56 10.42
N LEU A 31 -3.28 -0.83 9.60
CA LEU A 31 -2.15 -1.36 8.86
C LEU A 31 -1.05 -0.32 8.76
N SER A 32 0.16 -0.78 8.51
CA SER A 32 1.27 0.07 8.10
C SER A 32 1.97 -0.51 6.89
N GLY A 33 2.52 0.34 6.03
CA GLY A 33 3.21 -0.12 4.83
C GLY A 33 3.45 0.96 3.80
N THR A 34 3.85 0.53 2.61
CA THR A 34 4.32 1.42 1.55
C THR A 34 3.58 1.13 0.25
N GLN A 35 3.08 2.19 -0.39
CA GLN A 35 2.37 2.12 -1.68
C GLN A 35 3.37 2.05 -2.84
N LEU A 36 3.98 0.87 -3.03
CA LEU A 36 5.07 0.63 -3.98
C LEU A 36 4.73 1.12 -5.40
N GLY A 37 3.54 0.79 -5.90
CA GLY A 37 3.12 1.16 -7.26
C GLY A 37 3.12 2.67 -7.47
N ARG A 38 2.61 3.44 -6.50
CA ARG A 38 2.62 4.92 -6.58
C ARG A 38 4.03 5.49 -6.55
N LYS A 39 4.92 4.93 -5.73
CA LYS A 39 6.32 5.40 -5.61
C LYS A 39 7.11 5.26 -6.91
N VAL A 40 6.76 4.31 -7.77
CA VAL A 40 7.40 4.11 -9.09
C VAL A 40 6.55 4.59 -10.26
N GLY A 41 5.41 5.26 -10.01
CA GLY A 41 4.59 5.89 -11.04
C GLY A 41 3.56 4.98 -11.73
N LEU A 42 3.19 3.83 -11.16
CA LEU A 42 2.05 3.05 -11.66
C LEU A 42 0.73 3.83 -11.48
N GLN A 43 -0.11 3.78 -12.51
CA GLN A 43 -1.37 4.54 -12.55
C GLN A 43 -2.62 3.67 -12.54
N ARG A 44 -2.54 2.42 -13.01
CA ARG A 44 -3.71 1.55 -13.22
C ARG A 44 -3.86 0.43 -12.19
N THR A 45 -2.75 -0.02 -11.60
CA THR A 45 -2.72 -1.13 -10.66
C THR A 45 -2.08 -0.69 -9.35
N GLY A 46 -2.80 -0.86 -8.24
CA GLY A 46 -2.26 -0.66 -6.91
C GLY A 46 -1.38 -1.85 -6.50
N VAL A 47 -0.14 -1.58 -6.12
CA VAL A 47 0.77 -2.55 -5.50
C VAL A 47 1.23 -1.97 -4.18
N ASN A 48 0.88 -2.63 -3.07
CA ASN A 48 1.17 -2.15 -1.72
C ASN A 48 1.85 -3.28 -0.93
N PHE A 49 2.87 -2.94 -0.15
CA PHE A 49 3.49 -3.86 0.80
C PHE A 49 3.12 -3.43 2.21
N ILE A 50 2.28 -4.22 2.88
CA ILE A 50 1.65 -3.85 4.15
C ILE A 50 1.85 -4.93 5.23
N ARG A 51 1.73 -4.51 6.48
CA ARG A 51 1.62 -5.36 7.65
C ARG A 51 0.33 -5.01 8.40
N VAL A 52 -0.41 -6.04 8.78
CA VAL A 52 -1.58 -5.95 9.66
C VAL A 52 -1.16 -6.50 11.03
N PRO A 53 -1.25 -5.72 12.13
CA PRO A 53 -0.94 -6.22 13.46
C PRO A 53 -1.88 -7.37 13.89
N PRO A 54 -1.45 -8.22 14.85
CA PRO A 54 -2.32 -9.27 15.39
C PRO A 54 -3.65 -8.71 15.91
N GLY A 55 -4.76 -9.34 15.55
CA GLY A 55 -6.11 -8.93 15.96
C GLY A 55 -6.66 -7.69 15.24
N LYS A 56 -5.93 -7.14 14.26
CA LYS A 56 -6.39 -6.04 13.41
C LYS A 56 -6.85 -6.55 12.05
N GLU A 57 -7.55 -5.67 11.33
CA GLU A 57 -8.07 -5.94 10.00
C GLU A 57 -7.45 -4.96 8.99
N SER A 58 -7.38 -5.35 7.73
CA SER A 58 -6.83 -4.49 6.68
C SER A 58 -7.78 -3.34 6.33
N PHE A 59 -9.09 -3.60 6.24
CA PHE A 59 -10.09 -2.65 5.75
C PHE A 59 -11.49 -2.99 6.29
N ILE A 60 -12.51 -2.22 5.89
CA ILE A 60 -13.91 -2.61 6.12
C ILE A 60 -14.32 -3.75 5.17
N TYR A 61 -15.29 -4.58 5.55
CA TYR A 61 -15.89 -5.55 4.64
C TYR A 61 -16.50 -4.85 3.41
N HIS A 62 -16.07 -5.21 2.21
CA HIS A 62 -16.50 -4.60 0.95
C HIS A 62 -16.31 -5.55 -0.24
N SER A 63 -16.84 -5.16 -1.40
CA SER A 63 -16.64 -5.85 -2.67
C SER A 63 -16.20 -4.85 -3.75
N HIS A 64 -15.37 -5.34 -4.68
CA HIS A 64 -15.11 -4.67 -5.94
C HIS A 64 -15.99 -5.31 -7.01
N HIS A 65 -16.65 -4.47 -7.81
CA HIS A 65 -17.38 -4.91 -8.99
C HIS A 65 -16.64 -4.41 -10.24
N ALA A 66 -16.50 -5.28 -11.24
CA ALA A 66 -16.18 -4.85 -12.58
C ALA A 66 -17.53 -4.63 -13.30
N ASN A 67 -17.75 -3.43 -13.83
CA ASN A 67 -18.83 -3.24 -14.79
C ASN A 67 -18.26 -3.60 -16.16
N ASP A 68 -18.89 -4.55 -16.84
CA ASP A 68 -18.70 -4.79 -18.27
C ASP A 68 -19.44 -3.72 -19.09
#